data_AF-A0A7W2DNP6-F1
#
_entry.id   AF-A0A7W2DNP6-F1
#
_cell.length_a   1.000
_cell.length_b   1.000
_cell.length_c   1.000
_cell.angle_alpha   90.00
_cell.angle_beta   90.00
_cell.angle_gamma   90.00
#
_symmetry.space_group_name_H-M   'P 1'
#
loop_
_entity.id
_entity.type
_entity.pdbx_description
1 polymer ?
#
loop_
_entity_poly.entity_id
_entity_poly.type
_entity_poly.pdbx_seq_one_letter_code
_entity_poly.pdbx_strand_id
1 'polypeptide(L)'
;MNPDHSERLAVLLDREELFDLVRRERFARDQRLFDVMRDCFHDDAYVRTTWYDGRGGEAYVEATKTWMERTGNSKHWVFPAYARVDGHRATVESPAKIFNRTTVEGVEVDFHAYCRFFSRAVRDEGRWRLMSFEVLMERDELRPVHAGEALPVDAAQLAGLRPSYRFLTWIQSTRGVTVSQDLLGDDRPAELDAFHQGETAWLADMG
;
A
#
# COMPACT_ATOMS: atom_id res chain seq x y z
N MET A 1 21.12 8.66 -32.91
CA MET A 1 20.19 9.35 -31.99
C MET A 1 21.04 10.32 -31.14
N ASN A 2 20.57 11.54 -30.85
CA ASN A 2 21.30 12.44 -29.95
C ASN A 2 21.51 11.72 -28.60
N PRO A 3 22.73 11.65 -28.03
CA PRO A 3 22.96 11.01 -26.74
C PRO A 3 21.98 11.46 -25.65
N ASP A 4 21.66 12.76 -25.58
CA ASP A 4 20.67 13.35 -24.67
C ASP A 4 19.25 12.77 -24.86
N HIS A 5 18.84 12.51 -26.11
CA HIS A 5 17.53 11.90 -26.38
C HIS A 5 17.47 10.44 -25.94
N SER A 6 18.58 9.70 -26.02
CA SER A 6 18.61 8.28 -25.65
C SER A 6 18.55 8.12 -24.14
N GLU A 7 19.27 8.97 -23.39
CA GLU A 7 19.24 9.01 -21.93
C GLU A 7 17.86 9.43 -21.40
N ARG A 8 17.29 10.51 -21.94
CA ARG A 8 15.95 10.96 -21.56
C ARG A 8 14.86 9.92 -21.86
N LEU A 9 15.02 9.15 -22.94
CA LEU A 9 14.11 8.05 -23.27
C LEU A 9 14.25 6.90 -22.26
N ALA A 10 15.48 6.53 -21.88
CA ALA A 10 15.70 5.50 -20.86
C ALA A 10 15.04 5.86 -19.52
N VAL A 11 15.22 7.11 -19.07
CA VAL A 11 14.56 7.62 -17.85
C VAL A 11 13.04 7.57 -17.93
N LEU A 12 12.47 7.90 -19.11
CA LEU A 12 11.03 7.83 -19.33
C LEU A 12 10.52 6.38 -19.26
N LEU A 13 11.23 5.44 -19.88
CA LEU A 13 10.86 4.01 -19.88
C LEU A 13 10.87 3.44 -18.46
N ASP A 14 11.94 3.68 -17.71
CA ASP A 14 12.06 3.21 -16.33
C ASP A 14 10.91 3.75 -15.46
N ARG A 15 10.58 5.04 -15.60
CA ARG A 15 9.47 5.64 -14.86
C ARG A 15 8.13 5.01 -15.22
N GLU A 16 7.84 4.79 -16.50
CA GLU A 16 6.57 4.18 -16.91
C GLU A 16 6.49 2.72 -16.47
N GLU A 17 7.57 1.95 -16.56
CA GLU A 17 7.61 0.57 -16.07
C GLU A 17 7.36 0.50 -14.56
N LEU A 18 7.94 1.41 -13.78
CA LEU A 18 7.74 1.50 -12.34
C LEU A 18 6.32 1.93 -11.97
N PHE A 19 5.78 2.95 -12.64
CA PHE A 19 4.41 3.40 -12.44
C PHE A 19 3.39 2.34 -12.85
N ASP A 20 3.67 1.60 -13.92
CA ASP A 20 2.89 0.43 -14.29
C ASP A 20 2.96 -0.66 -13.23
N LEU A 21 4.16 -1.00 -12.76
CA LEU A 21 4.37 -2.06 -11.78
C LEU A 21 3.50 -1.85 -10.52
N VAL A 22 3.58 -0.67 -9.91
CA VAL A 22 2.85 -0.40 -8.64
C VAL A 22 1.33 -0.33 -8.82
N ARG A 23 0.83 0.16 -9.96
CA ARG A 23 -0.63 0.20 -10.24
C ARG A 23 -1.15 -1.17 -10.66
N ARG A 24 -0.39 -1.91 -11.47
CA ARG A 24 -0.71 -3.26 -11.97
C ARG A 24 -0.80 -4.24 -10.82
N GLU A 25 0.14 -4.18 -9.88
CA GLU A 25 0.11 -5.04 -8.70
C GLU A 25 -1.18 -4.85 -7.88
N ARG A 26 -1.53 -3.61 -7.53
CA ARG A 26 -2.75 -3.32 -6.74
C ARG A 26 -4.02 -3.64 -7.51
N PHE A 27 -4.04 -3.36 -8.81
CA PHE A 27 -5.15 -3.75 -9.68
C PHE A 27 -5.31 -5.28 -9.73
N ALA A 28 -4.22 -6.02 -9.92
CA ALA A 28 -4.23 -7.48 -9.99
C ALA A 28 -4.74 -8.11 -8.69
N ARG A 29 -4.25 -7.63 -7.53
CA ARG A 29 -4.77 -8.01 -6.21
C ARG A 29 -6.29 -7.83 -6.15
N ASP A 30 -6.77 -6.64 -6.49
CA ASP A 30 -8.18 -6.29 -6.37
C ASP A 30 -9.08 -7.06 -7.33
N GLN A 31 -8.56 -7.51 -8.48
CA GLN A 31 -9.28 -8.32 -9.46
C GLN A 31 -9.04 -9.83 -9.28
N ARG A 32 -8.32 -10.26 -8.24
CA ARG A 32 -7.95 -11.67 -8.00
C ARG A 32 -7.15 -12.29 -9.15
N LEU A 33 -6.39 -11.47 -9.88
CA LEU A 33 -5.45 -11.91 -10.91
C LEU A 33 -4.13 -12.29 -10.24
N PHE A 34 -4.16 -13.35 -9.44
CA PHE A 34 -3.06 -13.68 -8.52
C PHE A 34 -1.74 -14.00 -9.23
N ASP A 35 -1.79 -14.59 -10.42
CA ASP A 35 -0.58 -14.84 -11.21
C ASP A 35 0.07 -13.52 -11.66
N VAL A 36 -0.75 -12.53 -12.05
CA VAL A 36 -0.29 -11.18 -12.41
C VAL A 36 0.25 -10.44 -11.19
N MET A 37 -0.43 -10.57 -10.04
CA MET A 37 0.03 -10.00 -8.77
C MET A 37 1.38 -10.59 -8.37
N ARG A 38 1.54 -11.91 -8.51
CA ARG A 38 2.76 -12.62 -8.16
C ARG A 38 3.95 -12.20 -9.01
N ASP A 39 3.74 -12.02 -10.31
CA ASP A 39 4.75 -11.55 -11.27
C ASP A 39 5.31 -10.16 -10.92
N CYS A 40 4.52 -9.32 -10.23
CA CYS A 40 4.99 -8.01 -9.76
C CYS A 40 6.00 -8.07 -8.61
N PHE A 41 6.04 -9.16 -7.84
CA PHE A 41 6.89 -9.25 -6.64
C PHE A 41 8.19 -9.99 -6.90
N HIS A 42 9.27 -9.51 -6.27
CA HIS A 42 10.49 -10.28 -6.08
C HIS A 42 10.25 -11.45 -5.12
N ASP A 43 11.03 -12.53 -5.24
CA ASP A 43 10.87 -13.73 -4.42
C ASP A 43 11.11 -13.44 -2.93
N ASP A 44 12.05 -12.55 -2.61
CA ASP A 44 12.35 -12.07 -1.25
C ASP A 44 11.68 -10.72 -0.93
N ALA A 45 10.56 -10.40 -1.58
CA ALA A 45 9.86 -9.14 -1.30
C ALA A 45 9.40 -9.06 0.16
N TYR A 46 9.65 -7.92 0.81
CA TYR A 46 9.14 -7.61 2.15
C TYR A 46 7.85 -6.80 2.06
N VAL A 47 6.77 -7.28 2.66
CA VAL A 47 5.48 -6.60 2.62
C VAL A 47 5.01 -6.32 4.04
N ARG A 48 4.66 -5.05 4.31
CA ARG A 48 4.11 -4.60 5.58
C ARG A 48 2.82 -3.81 5.36
N THR A 49 1.73 -4.37 5.88
CA THR A 49 0.38 -3.79 5.85
C THR A 49 -0.26 -3.93 7.22
N THR A 50 -1.54 -3.59 7.35
CA THR A 50 -2.26 -3.67 8.63
C THR A 50 -2.66 -5.08 9.06
N TRP A 51 -2.51 -6.07 8.18
CA TRP A 51 -2.87 -7.46 8.44
C TRP A 51 -1.77 -8.46 8.03
N TYR A 52 -0.68 -7.99 7.44
CA TYR A 52 0.45 -8.80 6.98
C TYR A 52 1.77 -8.10 7.24
N ASP A 53 2.73 -8.82 7.80
CA ASP A 53 4.12 -8.39 7.97
C ASP A 53 5.00 -9.61 7.73
N GLY A 54 5.71 -9.64 6.60
CA GLY A 54 6.45 -10.84 6.22
C GLY A 54 7.24 -10.69 4.92
N ARG A 55 8.10 -11.69 4.69
CA ARG A 55 8.91 -11.83 3.47
C ARG A 55 8.36 -12.93 2.57
N GLY A 56 8.57 -12.77 1.27
CA GLY A 56 8.15 -13.75 0.27
C GLY A 56 7.03 -13.21 -0.61
N GLY A 57 7.31 -12.97 -1.90
CA GLY A 57 6.28 -12.56 -2.86
C GLY A 57 5.14 -13.60 -2.98
N GLU A 58 5.50 -14.87 -3.04
CA GLU A 58 4.54 -15.99 -3.05
C GLU A 58 3.75 -16.07 -1.75
N ALA A 59 4.44 -15.98 -0.61
CA ALA A 59 3.81 -16.04 0.71
C ALA A 59 2.76 -14.93 0.90
N TYR A 60 3.06 -13.73 0.41
CA TYR A 60 2.11 -12.61 0.45
C TYR A 60 0.88 -12.84 -0.44
N VAL A 61 1.05 -13.42 -1.64
CA VAL A 61 -0.07 -13.75 -2.54
C VAL A 61 -0.98 -14.82 -1.91
N GLU A 62 -0.41 -15.87 -1.31
CA GLU A 62 -1.20 -16.91 -0.63
C GLU A 62 -1.92 -16.38 0.63
N ALA A 63 -1.23 -15.55 1.42
CA ALA A 63 -1.85 -14.85 2.54
C ALA A 63 -2.99 -13.93 2.08
N THR A 64 -2.82 -13.27 0.94
CA THR A 64 -3.86 -12.41 0.33
C THR A 64 -5.10 -13.22 -0.07
N LYS A 65 -4.93 -14.38 -0.72
CA LYS A 65 -6.04 -15.29 -1.07
C LYS A 65 -6.84 -15.65 0.18
N THR A 66 -6.14 -16.14 1.22
CA THR A 66 -6.74 -16.52 2.51
C THR A 66 -7.45 -15.35 3.19
N TRP A 67 -6.85 -14.17 3.18
CA TRP A 67 -7.44 -12.96 3.75
C TRP A 67 -8.73 -12.55 3.04
N MET A 68 -8.75 -12.61 1.71
CA MET A 68 -9.91 -12.22 0.89
C MET A 68 -11.10 -13.17 1.06
N GLU A 69 -10.86 -14.46 1.30
CA GLU A 69 -11.92 -15.43 1.62
C GLU A 69 -12.63 -15.08 2.93
N ARG A 70 -11.88 -14.58 3.92
CA ARG A 70 -12.39 -14.27 5.26
C ARG A 70 -13.02 -12.89 5.38
N THR A 71 -12.46 -11.89 4.70
CA THR A 71 -12.76 -10.47 4.96
C THR A 71 -13.36 -9.74 3.76
N GLY A 72 -13.53 -10.44 2.64
CA GLY A 72 -13.97 -9.85 1.39
C GLY A 72 -12.83 -9.11 0.68
N ASN A 73 -13.20 -8.18 -0.21
CA ASN A 73 -12.24 -7.51 -1.09
C ASN A 73 -12.37 -5.99 -1.01
N SER A 74 -11.34 -5.34 -0.48
CA SER A 74 -11.16 -3.89 -0.60
C SER A 74 -10.64 -3.52 -1.98
N LYS A 75 -11.02 -2.34 -2.45
CA LYS A 75 -10.54 -1.76 -3.69
C LYS A 75 -9.53 -0.64 -3.42
N HIS A 76 -8.65 -0.43 -4.38
CA HIS A 76 -7.54 0.49 -4.32
C HIS A 76 -7.50 1.34 -5.58
N TRP A 77 -7.40 2.66 -5.40
CA TRP A 77 -6.92 3.57 -6.44
C TRP A 77 -5.51 3.99 -6.10
N VAL A 78 -4.60 3.82 -7.06
CA VAL A 78 -3.19 4.15 -6.91
C VAL A 78 -2.84 5.20 -7.96
N PHE A 79 -2.21 6.28 -7.51
CA PHE A 79 -1.79 7.38 -8.35
C PHE A 79 -0.27 7.52 -8.21
N PRO A 80 0.53 6.76 -8.98
CA PRO A 80 1.98 6.84 -8.88
C PRO A 80 2.47 8.25 -9.16
N ALA A 81 3.21 8.82 -8.21
CA ALA A 81 3.55 10.24 -8.25
C ALA A 81 5.07 10.48 -8.29
N TYR A 82 5.83 9.74 -7.48
CA TYR A 82 7.25 10.02 -7.30
C TYR A 82 8.08 8.74 -7.39
N ALA A 83 8.76 8.58 -8.53
CA ALA A 83 9.75 7.51 -8.73
C ALA A 83 11.16 8.10 -8.73
N ARG A 84 12.08 7.42 -8.04
CA ARG A 84 13.53 7.67 -8.09
C ARG A 84 14.21 6.39 -8.51
N VAL A 85 15.17 6.48 -9.41
CA VAL A 85 15.90 5.34 -9.97
C VAL A 85 17.39 5.59 -9.79
N ASP A 86 18.11 4.58 -9.31
CA ASP A 86 19.57 4.56 -9.25
C ASP A 86 20.06 3.16 -9.68
N GLY A 87 20.58 3.09 -10.90
CA GLY A 87 21.00 1.83 -11.53
C GLY A 87 19.88 0.78 -11.56
N HIS A 88 20.05 -0.27 -10.75
CA HIS A 88 19.13 -1.42 -10.66
C HIS A 88 18.15 -1.32 -9.48
N ARG A 89 18.14 -0.19 -8.75
CA ARG A 89 17.26 0.07 -7.61
C ARG A 89 16.34 1.25 -7.92
N ALA A 90 15.13 1.20 -7.37
CA ALA A 90 14.20 2.29 -7.45
C ALA A 90 13.30 2.36 -6.22
N THR A 91 12.80 3.55 -5.93
CA THR A 91 11.72 3.76 -4.95
C THR A 91 10.56 4.43 -5.65
N VAL A 92 9.33 4.03 -5.32
CA VAL A 92 8.11 4.65 -5.82
C VAL A 92 7.20 4.97 -4.64
N GLU A 93 6.78 6.23 -4.55
CA GLU A 93 5.76 6.68 -3.60
C GLU A 93 4.51 7.13 -4.35
N SER A 94 3.37 6.56 -3.98
CA SER A 94 2.11 6.70 -4.69
C SER A 94 0.99 7.08 -3.72
N PRO A 95 0.41 8.29 -3.83
CA PRO A 95 -0.90 8.56 -3.25
C PRO A 95 -1.89 7.46 -3.63
N ALA A 96 -2.64 7.00 -2.64
CA ALA A 96 -3.57 5.90 -2.80
C ALA A 96 -4.82 6.08 -1.93
N LYS A 97 -5.93 5.52 -2.40
CA LYS A 97 -7.17 5.43 -1.64
C LYS A 97 -7.59 3.98 -1.54
N ILE A 98 -7.77 3.50 -0.31
CA ILE A 98 -8.38 2.20 -0.02
C ILE A 98 -9.84 2.42 0.29
N PHE A 99 -10.72 1.60 -0.27
CA PHE A 99 -12.13 1.72 -0.01
C PHE A 99 -12.87 0.40 -0.10
N ASN A 100 -13.87 0.27 0.76
CA ASN A 100 -14.81 -0.83 0.74
C ASN A 100 -16.11 -0.42 1.41
N ARG A 101 -17.16 -1.14 1.05
CA ARG A 101 -18.46 -1.07 1.70
C ARG A 101 -18.59 -2.24 2.66
N THR A 102 -19.22 -2.01 3.81
CA THR A 102 -19.52 -3.06 4.79
C THR A 102 -20.80 -2.70 5.54
N THR A 103 -21.30 -3.64 6.33
CA THR A 103 -22.41 -3.41 7.26
C THR A 103 -21.90 -3.44 8.69
N VAL A 104 -22.29 -2.45 9.49
CA VAL A 104 -21.99 -2.38 10.94
C VAL A 104 -23.33 -2.30 11.65
N GLU A 105 -23.63 -3.27 12.51
CA GLU A 105 -24.88 -3.31 13.30
C GLU A 105 -26.16 -3.04 12.45
N GLY A 106 -26.18 -3.53 11.21
CA GLY A 106 -27.29 -3.35 10.27
C GLY A 106 -27.26 -2.08 9.43
N VAL A 107 -26.35 -1.14 9.69
CA VAL A 107 -26.15 0.09 8.89
C VAL A 107 -25.10 -0.14 7.82
N GLU A 108 -25.42 0.16 6.57
CA GLU A 108 -24.46 0.10 5.46
C GLU A 108 -23.53 1.32 5.51
N VAL A 109 -22.22 1.08 5.47
CA VAL A 109 -21.20 2.12 5.60
C VAL A 109 -20.14 1.99 4.51
N ASP A 110 -19.71 3.13 3.99
CA ASP A 110 -18.51 3.26 3.16
C ASP A 110 -17.32 3.63 4.04
N PHE A 111 -16.27 2.81 3.96
CA PHE A 111 -14.97 3.08 4.55
C PHE A 111 -14.01 3.58 3.48
N HIS A 112 -13.32 4.68 3.77
CA HIS A 112 -12.23 5.19 2.96
C HIS A 112 -10.98 5.42 3.81
N ALA A 113 -9.83 4.94 3.34
CA ALA A 113 -8.53 5.31 3.86
C ALA A 113 -7.73 6.05 2.78
N TYR A 114 -7.14 7.16 3.17
CA TYR A 114 -6.22 7.97 2.37
C TYR A 114 -4.80 7.67 2.85
N CYS A 115 -3.93 7.28 1.94
CA CYS A 115 -2.61 6.77 2.26
C CYS A 115 -1.63 7.01 1.13
N ARG A 116 -0.35 6.73 1.39
CA ARG A 116 0.70 6.61 0.39
C ARG A 116 1.21 5.19 0.41
N PHE A 117 1.31 4.58 -0.76
CA PHE A 117 2.04 3.33 -0.93
C PHE A 117 3.49 3.65 -1.23
N PHE A 118 4.37 3.08 -0.44
CA PHE A 118 5.81 3.16 -0.66
C PHE A 118 6.31 1.79 -1.10
N SER A 119 7.13 1.75 -2.13
CA SER A 119 7.70 0.50 -2.62
C SER A 119 9.15 0.68 -3.03
N ARG A 120 10.01 -0.22 -2.58
CA ARG A 120 11.28 -0.49 -3.24
C ARG A 120 11.04 -1.38 -4.45
N ALA A 121 11.75 -1.13 -5.53
CA ALA A 121 11.82 -1.98 -6.69
C ALA A 121 13.27 -2.29 -7.05
N VAL A 122 13.50 -3.50 -7.52
CA VAL A 122 14.80 -3.94 -8.04
C VAL A 122 14.63 -4.43 -9.46
N ARG A 123 15.65 -4.20 -10.30
CA ARG A 123 15.68 -4.73 -11.66
C ARG A 123 16.40 -6.07 -11.66
N ASP A 124 15.67 -7.11 -12.04
CA ASP A 124 16.15 -8.49 -12.15
C ASP A 124 15.88 -8.99 -13.58
N GLU A 125 16.90 -9.52 -14.24
CA GLU A 125 16.85 -9.97 -15.65
C GLU A 125 16.21 -8.94 -16.61
N GLY A 126 16.47 -7.66 -16.38
CA GLY A 126 15.96 -6.57 -17.21
C GLY A 126 14.50 -6.17 -16.94
N ARG A 127 13.87 -6.66 -15.86
CA ARG A 127 12.51 -6.27 -15.45
C ARG A 127 12.48 -5.74 -14.03
N TRP A 128 11.68 -4.71 -13.78
CA TRP A 128 11.42 -4.23 -12.43
C TRP A 128 10.47 -5.17 -11.68
N ARG A 129 10.80 -5.44 -10.42
CA ARG A 129 9.97 -6.17 -9.46
C ARG A 129 9.96 -5.46 -8.11
N LEU A 130 8.85 -5.55 -7.40
CA LEU A 130 8.70 -4.99 -6.06
C LEU A 130 9.55 -5.78 -5.07
N MET A 131 10.50 -5.13 -4.43
CA MET A 131 11.31 -5.67 -3.34
C MET A 131 10.71 -5.32 -1.98
N SER A 132 9.92 -4.25 -1.90
CA SER A 132 9.08 -4.00 -0.73
C SER A 132 7.75 -3.36 -1.09
N PHE A 133 6.78 -3.51 -0.19
CA PHE A 133 5.53 -2.77 -0.22
C PHE A 133 5.09 -2.39 1.19
N GLU A 134 4.90 -1.09 1.42
CA GLU A 134 4.48 -0.53 2.70
C GLU A 134 3.38 0.52 2.52
N VAL A 135 2.53 0.65 3.53
CA VAL A 135 1.43 1.63 3.56
C VAL A 135 1.72 2.70 4.61
N LEU A 136 1.80 3.94 4.17
CA LEU A 136 1.93 5.13 5.02
C LEU A 136 0.55 5.77 5.13
N MET A 137 -0.10 5.68 6.28
CA MET A 137 -1.49 6.13 6.41
C MET A 137 -1.58 7.63 6.73
N GLU A 138 -2.46 8.34 6.04
CA GLU A 138 -2.65 9.78 6.26
C GLU A 138 -3.85 10.02 7.18
N ARG A 139 -5.01 9.49 6.77
CA ARG A 139 -6.30 9.59 7.48
C ARG A 139 -7.29 8.56 6.96
N ASP A 140 -8.35 8.33 7.73
CA ASP A 140 -9.49 7.54 7.31
C ASP A 140 -10.83 8.17 7.67
N GLU A 141 -11.89 7.65 7.06
CA GLU A 141 -13.27 8.04 7.31
C GLU A 141 -14.21 6.85 7.17
N LEU A 142 -15.30 6.90 7.93
CA LEU A 142 -16.39 5.95 7.87
C LEU A 142 -17.70 6.74 7.79
N ARG A 143 -18.53 6.45 6.78
CA ARG A 143 -19.77 7.19 6.53
C ARG A 143 -20.92 6.25 6.25
N PRO A 144 -22.12 6.47 6.82
CA PRO A 144 -23.32 5.77 6.39
C PRO A 144 -23.58 6.02 4.89
N VAL A 145 -24.03 4.98 4.20
CA VAL A 145 -24.35 5.05 2.77
C VAL A 145 -25.60 5.90 2.56
N HIS A 146 -26.61 5.74 3.43
CA HIS A 146 -27.82 6.53 3.38
C HIS A 146 -27.69 7.76 4.26
N ALA A 147 -27.89 8.93 3.65
CA ALA A 147 -27.85 10.19 4.36
C ALA A 147 -28.92 10.23 5.47
N GLY A 148 -28.51 10.63 6.67
CA GLY A 148 -29.39 10.72 7.85
C GLY A 148 -29.36 9.48 8.75
N GLU A 149 -28.76 8.37 8.32
CA GLU A 149 -28.47 7.27 9.23
C GLU A 149 -27.37 7.65 10.23
N ALA A 150 -27.49 7.15 11.46
CA ALA A 150 -26.46 7.30 12.47
C ALA A 150 -25.39 6.22 12.29
N LEU A 151 -24.12 6.60 12.40
CA LEU A 151 -23.03 5.62 12.41
C LEU A 151 -23.07 4.87 13.77
N PRO A 152 -23.25 3.54 13.79
CA PRO A 152 -23.34 2.77 15.03
C PRO A 152 -21.93 2.49 15.58
N VAL A 153 -21.23 3.56 15.96
CA VAL A 153 -19.88 3.49 16.53
C VAL A 153 -19.81 4.39 17.75
N ASP A 154 -19.42 3.81 18.89
CA ASP A 154 -19.20 4.56 20.12
C ASP A 154 -17.92 5.40 19.99
N ALA A 155 -18.06 6.71 20.12
CA ALA A 155 -16.93 7.64 20.08
C ALA A 155 -15.86 7.34 21.14
N ALA A 156 -16.24 6.77 22.29
CA ALA A 156 -15.29 6.37 23.32
C ALA A 156 -14.37 5.22 22.86
N GLN A 157 -14.87 4.31 22.02
CA GLN A 157 -14.05 3.25 21.41
C GLN A 157 -13.02 3.79 20.42
N LEU A 158 -13.29 4.95 19.80
CA LEU A 158 -12.41 5.59 18.83
C LEU A 158 -11.36 6.50 19.47
N ALA A 159 -11.61 7.00 20.69
CA ALA A 159 -10.78 8.02 21.33
C ALA A 159 -9.33 7.58 21.57
N GLY A 160 -9.10 6.28 21.79
CA GLY A 160 -7.77 5.71 22.01
C GLY A 160 -7.02 5.32 20.72
N LEU A 161 -7.66 5.44 19.55
CA LEU A 161 -7.08 4.99 18.29
C LEU A 161 -6.29 6.11 17.62
N ARG A 162 -5.16 5.73 17.01
CA ARG A 162 -4.27 6.62 16.26
C ARG A 162 -5.04 7.42 15.20
N PRO A 163 -4.89 8.75 15.11
CA PRO A 163 -5.67 9.58 14.19
C PRO A 163 -5.60 9.16 12.73
N SER A 164 -4.43 8.74 12.25
CA SER A 164 -4.26 8.28 10.86
C SER A 164 -4.91 6.90 10.61
N TYR A 165 -5.12 6.09 11.65
CA TYR A 165 -5.56 4.70 11.58
C TYR A 165 -6.90 4.44 12.28
N ARG A 166 -7.68 5.48 12.59
CA ARG A 166 -8.77 5.41 13.57
C ARG A 166 -9.84 4.39 13.17
N PHE A 167 -10.54 4.62 12.07
CA PHE A 167 -11.61 3.74 11.63
C PHE A 167 -11.10 2.42 11.09
N LEU A 168 -9.91 2.41 10.48
CA LEU A 168 -9.25 1.19 10.03
C LEU A 168 -8.98 0.25 11.20
N THR A 169 -8.41 0.74 12.30
CA THR A 169 -8.10 -0.07 13.48
C THR A 169 -9.38 -0.61 14.09
N TRP A 170 -10.42 0.21 14.17
CA TRP A 170 -11.72 -0.22 14.65
C TRP A 170 -12.36 -1.29 13.75
N ILE A 171 -12.36 -1.14 12.42
CA ILE A 171 -12.88 -2.17 11.49
C ILE A 171 -12.06 -3.47 11.61
N GLN A 172 -10.74 -3.37 11.67
CA GLN A 172 -9.85 -4.53 11.77
C GLN A 172 -10.02 -5.27 13.10
N SER A 173 -10.31 -4.57 14.20
CA SER A 173 -10.60 -5.23 15.48
C SER A 173 -11.87 -6.07 15.44
N THR A 174 -12.91 -5.63 14.71
CA THR A 174 -14.12 -6.45 14.49
C THR A 174 -13.85 -7.72 13.67
N ARG A 175 -12.71 -7.77 12.96
CA ARG A 175 -12.22 -8.94 12.20
C ARG A 175 -11.19 -9.77 12.98
N GLY A 176 -10.94 -9.45 14.25
CA GLY A 176 -9.95 -10.11 15.09
C GLY A 176 -8.50 -9.77 14.75
N VAL A 177 -8.25 -8.62 14.10
CA VAL A 177 -6.90 -8.14 13.80
C VAL A 177 -6.49 -7.03 14.78
N THR A 178 -5.35 -7.24 15.41
CA THR A 178 -4.67 -6.20 16.20
C THR A 178 -3.73 -5.42 15.28
N VAL A 179 -4.08 -4.18 14.98
CA VAL A 179 -3.25 -3.31 14.15
C VAL A 179 -2.02 -2.87 14.95
N SER A 180 -0.83 -3.14 14.41
CA SER A 180 0.44 -2.73 15.04
C SER A 180 0.49 -1.22 15.21
N GLN A 181 0.93 -0.78 16.38
CA GLN A 181 1.12 0.63 16.65
C GLN A 181 2.35 1.19 15.93
N ASP A 182 3.26 0.34 15.43
CA ASP A 182 4.51 0.76 14.79
C ASP A 182 4.36 1.03 13.28
N LEU A 183 3.14 0.89 12.74
CA LEU A 183 2.87 1.23 11.34
C LEU A 183 3.05 2.73 11.09
N LEU A 184 3.56 3.07 9.91
CA LEU A 184 3.87 4.45 9.56
C LEU A 184 2.62 5.25 9.21
N GLY A 185 2.56 6.50 9.63
CA GLY A 185 1.45 7.40 9.28
C GLY A 185 1.75 8.85 9.63
N ASP A 186 0.97 9.77 9.10
CA ASP A 186 1.20 11.22 9.23
C ASP A 186 1.09 11.72 10.69
N ASP A 187 0.45 10.94 11.55
CA ASP A 187 0.46 11.15 13.01
C ASP A 187 1.81 10.81 13.69
N ARG A 188 2.79 10.31 12.93
CA ARG A 188 4.16 9.95 13.37
C ARG A 188 5.22 10.53 12.42
N PRO A 189 5.40 11.85 12.42
CA PRO A 189 6.29 12.52 11.47
C PRO A 189 7.77 12.13 11.64
N ALA A 190 8.26 11.93 12.86
CA ALA A 190 9.66 11.58 13.10
C ALA A 190 10.02 10.19 12.55
N GLU A 191 9.14 9.21 12.72
CA GLU A 191 9.30 7.86 12.19
C GLU A 191 9.18 7.83 10.66
N LEU A 192 8.28 8.65 10.09
CA LEU A 192 8.20 8.83 8.63
C LEU A 192 9.47 9.45 8.06
N ASP A 193 10.02 10.48 8.70
CA ASP A 193 11.27 11.11 8.26
C ASP A 193 12.44 10.13 8.32
N ALA A 194 12.55 9.36 9.41
CA ALA A 194 13.55 8.32 9.56
C ALA A 194 13.40 7.22 8.50
N PHE A 195 12.17 6.80 8.19
CA PHE A 195 11.88 5.87 7.11
C PHE A 195 12.39 6.41 5.77
N HIS A 196 11.97 7.59 5.34
CA HIS A 196 12.40 8.17 4.05
C HIS A 196 13.92 8.39 3.94
N GLN A 197 14.59 8.71 5.05
CA GLN A 197 16.05 8.78 5.10
C GLN A 197 16.68 7.40 4.85
N GLY A 198 16.15 6.35 5.50
CA GLY A 198 16.55 4.97 5.26
C GLY A 198 16.34 4.53 3.81
N GLU A 199 15.21 4.89 3.21
CA GLU A 199 14.91 4.60 1.80
C GLU A 199 15.85 5.34 0.84
N THR A 200 16.20 6.59 1.16
CA THR A 200 17.18 7.36 0.38
C THR A 200 18.57 6.74 0.46
N ALA A 201 18.98 6.27 1.66
CA ALA A 201 20.26 5.58 1.83
C ALA A 201 20.28 4.22 1.10
N TRP A 202 19.19 3.45 1.16
CA TRP A 202 19.05 2.19 0.43
C TRP A 202 19.14 2.38 -1.09
N LEU A 203 18.52 3.44 -1.61
CA LEU A 203 18.55 3.73 -3.04
C LEU A 203 19.96 4.06 -3.54
N ALA A 204 20.72 4.86 -2.77
CA ALA A 204 22.07 5.29 -3.12
C ALA A 204 23.16 4.26 -2.81
N ASP A 205 22.83 3.21 -2.07
CA ASP A 205 23.76 2.13 -1.75
C ASP A 205 24.06 1.30 -3.01
N MET A 206 25.34 1.25 -3.37
CA MET A 206 25.83 0.59 -4.58
C MET A 206 25.98 -0.93 -4.41
N GLY A 207 25.76 -1.47 -3.20
CA GLY A 207 26.02 -2.87 -2.86
C GLY A 207 27.48 -3.15 -2.57
#